data_AF-A0A6C0F751-F1
#
_entry.id   AF-A0A6C0F751-F1
#
_cell.length_a   1.000
_cell.length_b   1.000
_cell.length_c   1.000
_cell.angle_alpha   90.00
_cell.angle_beta   90.00
_cell.angle_gamma   90.00
#
_symmetry.space_group_name_H-M   'P 1'
#
loop_
_entity.id
_entity.type
_entity.pdbx_description
1 polymer ?
#
loop_
_entity_poly.entity_id
_entity_poly.type
_entity_poly.pdbx_seq_one_letter_code
_entity_poly.pdbx_strand_id
1 'polypeptide(L)'
;MVKVSYKGETRNIPYKYIRGLKGDEKKKQIRSIFENKDRPKTRFKTKRSKWVEKYEKKYGHKITDKKFLHRNIITKTGADKIIDKGRGAYYSSGSRPNQTHESWAQARLASVIMNGPARKIDKTIWDKYNKLGKKRTKRKKKRTMKIRNTRRR
;
A
#
# COMPACT_ATOMS: atom_id res chain seq x y z
N MET A 1 16.13 -0.95 14.78
CA MET A 1 15.81 -2.37 14.45
C MET A 1 16.07 -3.21 15.69
N VAL A 2 15.59 -4.45 15.76
CA VAL A 2 15.94 -5.41 16.83
C VAL A 2 16.31 -6.75 16.20
N LYS A 3 17.41 -7.34 16.67
CA LYS A 3 17.82 -8.70 16.32
C LYS A 3 16.93 -9.68 17.09
N VAL A 4 16.30 -10.59 16.35
CA VAL A 4 15.49 -11.67 16.93
C VAL A 4 15.95 -12.98 16.29
N SER A 5 15.99 -14.03 17.09
CA SER A 5 16.37 -15.37 16.64
C SER A 5 15.24 -16.37 16.88
N TYR A 6 15.01 -17.26 15.92
CA TYR A 6 14.02 -18.34 16.02
C TYR A 6 14.49 -19.53 15.18
N LYS A 7 14.54 -20.73 15.77
CA LYS A 7 15.02 -21.97 15.13
C LYS A 7 16.38 -21.83 14.43
N GLY A 8 17.34 -21.17 15.08
CA GLY A 8 18.70 -20.98 14.52
C GLY A 8 18.82 -19.85 13.48
N GLU A 9 17.70 -19.34 12.94
CA GLU A 9 17.72 -18.17 12.07
C GLU A 9 17.70 -16.88 12.89
N THR A 10 18.50 -15.88 12.48
CA THR A 10 18.48 -14.54 13.07
C THR A 10 18.06 -13.50 12.04
N ARG A 11 17.05 -12.68 12.36
CA ARG A 11 16.54 -11.61 11.49
C ARG A 11 16.51 -10.27 12.21
N ASN A 12 16.84 -9.21 11.49
CA ASN A 12 16.69 -7.82 11.94
C ASN A 12 15.29 -7.31 11.61
N ILE A 13 14.42 -7.21 12.62
CA ILE A 13 13.04 -6.74 12.44
C ILE A 13 12.82 -5.35 13.03
N PRO A 14 11.86 -4.56 12.51
CA PRO A 14 11.48 -3.31 13.14
C PRO A 14 10.96 -3.52 14.56
N TYR A 15 11.50 -2.76 15.53
CA TYR A 15 11.10 -2.85 16.94
C TYR A 15 9.59 -2.76 17.15
N LYS A 16 8.92 -1.92 16.36
CA LYS A 16 7.47 -1.72 16.33
C LYS A 16 6.64 -3.00 16.06
N TYR A 17 7.24 -4.10 15.59
CA TYR A 17 6.52 -5.36 15.33
C TYR A 17 6.38 -6.23 16.57
N ILE A 18 7.20 -5.99 17.60
CA ILE A 18 7.18 -6.72 18.86
C ILE A 18 6.90 -5.82 20.06
N ARG A 19 6.92 -4.50 19.86
CA ARG A 19 6.72 -3.50 20.92
C ARG A 19 5.37 -3.70 21.61
N GLY A 20 5.40 -3.85 22.93
CA GLY A 20 4.21 -3.99 23.77
C GLY A 20 3.65 -5.41 23.89
N LEU A 21 4.23 -6.38 23.17
CA LEU A 21 3.89 -7.80 23.35
C LEU A 21 4.73 -8.41 24.48
N LYS A 22 4.12 -9.24 25.32
CA LYS A 22 4.78 -9.95 26.43
C LYS A 22 4.53 -11.45 26.34
N GLY A 23 5.41 -12.23 26.97
CA GLY A 23 5.28 -13.69 27.08
C GLY A 23 4.97 -14.37 25.75
N ASP A 24 3.87 -15.12 25.73
CA ASP A 24 3.48 -15.96 24.59
C ASP A 24 3.02 -15.18 23.37
N GLU A 25 2.43 -14.00 23.52
CA GLU A 25 2.04 -13.16 22.37
C GLU A 25 3.27 -12.76 21.56
N LYS A 26 4.36 -12.39 22.25
CA LYS A 26 5.62 -12.03 21.61
C LYS A 26 6.22 -13.22 20.87
N LYS A 27 6.24 -14.41 21.50
CA LYS A 27 6.72 -15.66 20.88
C LYS A 27 5.91 -16.02 19.64
N LYS A 28 4.58 -15.98 19.72
CA LYS A 28 3.66 -16.25 18.59
C LYS A 28 3.88 -15.26 17.44
N GLN A 29 4.03 -13.97 17.74
CA GLN A 29 4.31 -12.96 16.73
C GLN A 29 5.65 -13.22 16.03
N ILE A 30 6.72 -13.49 16.79
CA ILE A 30 8.03 -13.83 16.23
C ILE A 30 7.91 -15.06 15.34
N ARG A 31 7.30 -16.15 15.84
CA ARG A 31 7.06 -17.36 15.06
C ARG A 31 6.35 -17.08 13.73
N SER A 32 5.29 -16.27 13.74
CA SER A 32 4.56 -15.92 12.51
C SER A 32 5.40 -15.13 11.49
N ILE A 33 6.33 -14.29 11.96
CA ILE A 33 7.24 -13.53 11.10
C ILE A 33 8.26 -14.47 10.42
N PHE A 34 8.82 -15.42 11.17
CA PHE A 34 9.82 -16.35 10.63
C PHE A 34 9.19 -17.38 9.69
N GLU A 35 8.04 -17.93 10.06
CA GLU A 35 7.33 -18.94 9.28
C GLU A 35 6.48 -18.36 8.14
N ASN A 36 6.56 -17.04 7.88
CA ASN A 36 5.77 -16.36 6.84
C ASN A 36 4.26 -16.64 6.94
N LYS A 37 3.73 -16.70 8.17
CA LYS A 37 2.31 -16.94 8.44
C LYS A 37 1.57 -15.65 8.76
N ASP A 38 0.25 -15.77 8.84
CA ASP A 38 -0.60 -14.69 9.31
C ASP A 38 -0.31 -14.30 10.76
N ARG A 39 -0.51 -13.02 11.04
CA ARG A 39 -0.20 -12.49 12.36
C ARG A 39 -1.23 -12.97 13.38
N PRO A 40 -0.80 -13.43 14.57
CA PRO A 40 -1.72 -13.80 15.63
C PRO A 40 -2.57 -12.60 16.06
N LYS A 41 -3.77 -12.89 16.54
CA LYS A 41 -4.56 -11.93 17.31
C LYS A 41 -3.90 -11.73 18.68
N THR A 42 -3.77 -10.48 19.08
CA THR A 42 -3.08 -10.03 20.30
C THR A 42 -3.84 -8.86 20.91
N ARG A 43 -3.48 -8.46 22.12
CA ARG A 43 -4.03 -7.27 22.80
C ARG A 43 -3.60 -5.93 22.17
N PHE A 44 -2.76 -5.96 21.13
CA PHE A 44 -2.25 -4.75 20.50
C PHE A 44 -3.34 -3.95 19.78
N LYS A 45 -3.45 -2.64 20.08
CA LYS A 45 -4.43 -1.76 19.43
C LYS A 45 -4.12 -1.62 17.94
N THR A 46 -5.07 -2.01 17.09
CA THR A 46 -4.95 -1.82 15.64
C THR A 46 -5.18 -0.36 15.27
N LYS A 47 -4.44 0.14 14.28
CA LYS A 47 -4.63 1.48 13.73
C LYS A 47 -4.74 1.39 12.22
N ARG A 48 -5.73 2.09 11.68
CA ARG A 48 -5.91 2.22 10.23
C ARG A 48 -4.75 2.98 9.59
N SER A 49 -4.46 2.67 8.33
CA SER A 49 -3.40 3.35 7.60
C SER A 49 -3.78 4.79 7.25
N LYS A 50 -2.93 5.75 7.62
CA LYS A 50 -3.05 7.17 7.24
C LYS A 50 -3.18 7.36 5.73
N TRP A 51 -2.58 6.48 4.92
CA TRP A 51 -2.65 6.57 3.46
C TRP A 51 -4.03 6.17 2.92
N VAL A 52 -4.67 5.18 3.55
CA VAL A 52 -6.05 4.79 3.19
C VAL A 52 -7.00 5.93 3.56
N GLU A 53 -6.87 6.51 4.76
CA GLU A 53 -7.67 7.66 5.18
C GLU A 53 -7.49 8.86 4.23
N LYS A 54 -6.25 9.18 3.84
CA LYS A 54 -5.96 10.26 2.88
C LYS A 54 -6.56 9.98 1.49
N TYR A 55 -6.52 8.72 1.04
CA TYR A 55 -7.15 8.33 -0.22
C TYR A 55 -8.65 8.55 -0.18
N GLU A 56 -9.31 8.08 0.88
CA GLU A 56 -10.76 8.19 1.06
C GLU A 56 -11.20 9.65 1.15
N LYS A 57 -10.46 10.48 1.90
CA LYS A 57 -10.72 11.93 1.96
C LYS A 57 -10.59 12.63 0.62
N LYS A 58 -9.61 12.22 -0.22
CA LYS A 58 -9.37 12.87 -1.51
C LYS A 58 -10.36 12.47 -2.60
N TYR A 59 -10.75 11.20 -2.61
CA TYR A 59 -11.56 10.64 -3.70
C TYR A 59 -13.02 10.44 -3.31
N GLY A 60 -13.37 10.42 -2.03
CA GLY A 60 -14.73 10.10 -1.57
C GLY A 60 -15.11 8.62 -1.74
N HIS A 61 -14.17 7.76 -2.13
CA HIS A 61 -14.37 6.32 -2.32
C HIS A 61 -13.44 5.51 -1.43
N LYS A 62 -13.92 4.36 -0.96
CA LYS A 62 -13.07 3.37 -0.26
C LYS A 62 -11.99 2.83 -1.18
N ILE A 63 -10.80 2.54 -0.65
CA ILE A 63 -9.72 1.93 -1.46
C ILE A 63 -10.12 0.57 -2.04
N THR A 64 -11.05 -0.11 -1.39
CA THR A 64 -11.63 -1.39 -1.83
C THR A 64 -12.64 -1.26 -2.97
N ASP A 65 -13.06 -0.04 -3.34
CA ASP A 65 -13.91 0.20 -4.51
C ASP A 65 -13.10 0.02 -5.79
N LYS A 66 -12.94 -1.25 -6.18
CA LYS A 66 -12.20 -1.67 -7.37
C LYS A 66 -12.79 -1.05 -8.64
N LYS A 67 -14.11 -0.87 -8.72
CA LYS A 67 -14.79 -0.32 -9.90
C LYS A 67 -14.36 1.13 -10.12
N PHE A 68 -14.44 1.97 -9.08
CA PHE A 68 -13.97 3.35 -9.16
C PHE A 68 -12.46 3.43 -9.41
N LEU A 69 -11.68 2.66 -8.65
CA LEU A 69 -10.22 2.64 -8.72
C LEU A 69 -9.74 2.31 -10.14
N HIS A 70 -10.23 1.21 -10.71
CA HIS A 70 -9.80 0.73 -12.02
C HIS A 70 -10.25 1.63 -13.15
N ARG A 71 -11.43 2.24 -13.01
CA ARG A 71 -11.95 3.18 -14.01
C ARG A 71 -11.16 4.49 -14.01
N ASN A 72 -10.81 5.01 -12.83
CA ASN A 72 -10.39 6.40 -12.71
C ASN A 72 -8.90 6.63 -12.44
N ILE A 73 -8.21 5.72 -11.75
CA ILE A 73 -6.90 6.01 -11.15
C ILE A 73 -5.78 5.16 -11.74
N ILE A 74 -5.93 3.84 -11.75
CA ILE A 74 -4.90 2.87 -12.16
C ILE A 74 -5.58 1.68 -12.83
N THR A 75 -4.96 0.99 -13.77
CA THR A 75 -5.54 -0.24 -14.34
C THR A 75 -5.62 -1.37 -13.30
N LYS A 76 -6.45 -2.39 -13.58
CA LYS A 76 -6.52 -3.63 -12.76
C LYS A 76 -5.14 -4.26 -12.59
N THR A 77 -4.45 -4.52 -13.71
CA THR A 77 -3.09 -5.08 -13.71
C THR A 77 -2.09 -4.26 -12.88
N GLY A 78 -2.16 -2.93 -12.93
CA GLY A 78 -1.26 -2.08 -12.14
C GLY A 78 -1.56 -2.15 -10.64
N ALA A 79 -2.84 -2.15 -10.28
CA ALA A 79 -3.27 -2.28 -8.88
C ALA A 79 -2.87 -3.65 -8.31
N ASP A 80 -3.15 -4.73 -9.05
CA ASP A 80 -2.85 -6.11 -8.62
C ASP A 80 -1.35 -6.30 -8.38
N LYS A 81 -0.49 -5.82 -9.29
CA LYS A 81 0.97 -5.84 -9.10
C LYS A 81 1.45 -5.14 -7.82
N ILE A 82 0.82 -4.02 -7.44
CA ILE A 82 1.17 -3.30 -6.21
C ILE A 82 0.63 -4.05 -4.98
N ILE A 83 -0.59 -4.59 -5.08
CA ILE A 83 -1.22 -5.39 -4.03
C ILE A 83 -0.36 -6.63 -3.74
N ASP A 84 0.07 -7.36 -4.76
CA ASP A 84 0.87 -8.58 -4.62
C ASP A 84 2.24 -8.30 -4.01
N LYS A 85 2.90 -7.21 -4.42
CA LYS A 85 4.10 -6.72 -3.74
C LYS A 85 3.84 -6.37 -2.26
N GLY A 86 2.67 -5.82 -1.97
CA GLY A 86 2.23 -5.55 -0.61
C GLY A 86 2.09 -6.83 0.21
N ARG A 87 1.40 -7.85 -0.32
CA ARG A 87 1.26 -9.16 0.32
C ARG A 87 2.61 -9.83 0.55
N GLY A 88 3.48 -9.83 -0.46
CA GLY A 88 4.83 -10.37 -0.34
C GLY A 88 5.63 -9.69 0.78
N ALA A 89 5.59 -8.36 0.84
CA ALA A 89 6.28 -7.60 1.89
C ALA A 89 5.72 -7.87 3.30
N TYR A 90 4.42 -8.16 3.43
CA TYR A 90 3.80 -8.52 4.71
C TYR A 90 4.40 -9.81 5.27
N TYR A 91 4.62 -10.82 4.41
CA TYR A 91 5.21 -12.09 4.81
C TYR A 91 6.71 -11.97 5.02
N SER A 92 7.47 -11.54 4.01
CA SER A 92 8.94 -11.61 4.00
C SER A 92 9.60 -10.66 5.00
N SER A 93 9.15 -9.40 5.05
CA SER A 93 9.70 -8.38 5.97
C SER A 93 9.02 -8.40 7.33
N GLY A 94 7.93 -9.17 7.44
CA GLY A 94 7.01 -9.15 8.56
C GLY A 94 6.15 -7.89 8.63
N SER A 95 5.24 -7.89 9.60
CA SER A 95 4.26 -6.84 9.81
C SER A 95 3.96 -6.65 11.30
N ARG A 96 3.20 -5.60 11.61
CA ARG A 96 2.73 -5.32 12.99
C ARG A 96 1.76 -6.42 13.46
N PRO A 97 1.62 -6.62 14.78
CA PRO A 97 0.60 -7.53 15.32
C PRO A 97 -0.80 -7.13 14.84
N ASN A 98 -1.71 -8.10 14.74
CA ASN A 98 -3.11 -7.92 14.31
C ASN A 98 -3.28 -7.34 12.88
N GLN A 99 -2.22 -7.28 12.07
CA GLN A 99 -2.31 -6.84 10.69
C GLN A 99 -2.69 -8.01 9.78
N THR A 100 -3.44 -7.75 8.70
CA THR A 100 -3.70 -8.74 7.64
C THR A 100 -2.89 -8.43 6.39
N HIS A 101 -2.61 -9.44 5.57
CA HIS A 101 -1.94 -9.24 4.28
C HIS A 101 -2.73 -8.27 3.38
N GLU A 102 -4.07 -8.35 3.39
CA GLU A 102 -4.94 -7.47 2.60
C GLU A 102 -4.84 -6.01 3.05
N SER A 103 -5.04 -5.72 4.33
CA SER A 103 -4.96 -4.34 4.83
C SER A 103 -3.57 -3.73 4.63
N TRP A 104 -2.50 -4.53 4.69
CA TRP A 104 -1.15 -4.09 4.36
C TRP A 104 -0.98 -3.77 2.87
N ALA A 105 -1.50 -4.63 1.99
CA ALA A 105 -1.48 -4.43 0.55
C ALA A 105 -2.31 -3.21 0.10
N GLN A 106 -3.51 -3.03 0.66
CA GLN A 106 -4.35 -1.86 0.41
C GLN A 106 -3.69 -0.57 0.92
N ALA A 107 -3.02 -0.61 2.08
CA ALA A 107 -2.25 0.53 2.58
C ALA A 107 -1.08 0.90 1.65
N ARG A 108 -0.41 -0.11 1.07
CA ARG A 108 0.64 0.11 0.05
C ARG A 108 0.05 0.75 -1.20
N LEU A 109 -1.02 0.19 -1.76
CA LEU A 109 -1.70 0.74 -2.93
C LEU A 109 -2.16 2.18 -2.73
N ALA A 110 -2.79 2.49 -1.59
CA ALA A 110 -3.19 3.85 -1.24
C ALA A 110 -1.97 4.78 -1.11
N SER A 111 -0.88 4.32 -0.47
CA SER A 111 0.36 5.09 -0.38
C SER A 111 0.96 5.35 -1.76
N VAL A 112 0.89 4.38 -2.68
CA VAL A 112 1.34 4.56 -4.05
C VAL A 112 0.49 5.67 -4.67
N ILE A 113 -0.83 5.50 -4.80
CA ILE A 113 -1.76 6.47 -5.41
C ILE A 113 -1.61 7.90 -4.85
N MET A 114 -1.47 8.03 -3.53
CA MET A 114 -1.37 9.31 -2.83
C MET A 114 0.04 9.94 -2.86
N ASN A 115 0.95 9.41 -3.66
CA ASN A 115 2.33 9.88 -3.79
C ASN A 115 3.14 9.79 -2.48
N GLY A 116 2.84 8.80 -1.65
CA GLY A 116 3.57 8.47 -0.43
C GLY A 116 4.81 7.61 -0.68
N PRO A 117 5.50 7.15 0.37
CA PRO A 117 6.79 6.46 0.27
C PRO A 117 6.79 5.23 -0.65
N ALA A 118 5.71 4.43 -0.65
CA ALA A 118 5.61 3.26 -1.52
C ALA A 118 5.67 3.61 -3.02
N ARG A 119 5.28 4.84 -3.41
CA ARG A 119 5.38 5.32 -4.80
C ARG A 119 6.80 5.21 -5.34
N LYS A 120 7.82 5.49 -4.50
CA LYS A 120 9.22 5.46 -4.94
C LYS A 120 9.63 4.06 -5.37
N ILE A 121 9.20 3.04 -4.61
CA ILE A 121 9.51 1.64 -4.86
C ILE A 121 8.70 1.11 -6.06
N ASP A 122 7.44 1.52 -6.18
CA ASP A 122 6.52 1.05 -7.23
C ASP A 122 6.37 2.06 -8.39
N LYS A 123 7.38 2.92 -8.59
CA LYS A 123 7.34 4.02 -9.56
C LYS A 123 7.12 3.50 -10.98
N THR A 124 7.87 2.47 -11.38
CA THR A 124 7.76 1.85 -12.72
C THR A 124 6.36 1.29 -12.99
N ILE A 125 5.76 0.62 -12.00
CA ILE A 125 4.39 0.08 -12.09
C ILE A 125 3.39 1.25 -12.21
N TRP A 126 3.56 2.28 -11.37
CA TRP A 126 2.69 3.45 -11.44
C TRP A 126 2.77 4.15 -12.79
N ASP A 127 3.96 4.47 -13.27
CA ASP A 127 4.16 5.24 -14.50
C ASP A 127 3.56 4.51 -15.71
N LYS A 128 3.69 3.17 -15.74
CA LYS A 128 3.10 2.33 -16.79
C LYS A 128 1.57 2.25 -16.73
N TYR A 129 0.99 2.13 -15.54
CA TYR A 129 -0.43 1.74 -15.38
C TYR A 129 -1.35 2.85 -14.86
N ASN A 130 -0.84 4.03 -14.51
CA ASN A 130 -1.67 5.13 -14.03
C ASN A 130 -2.53 5.72 -15.15
N LYS A 131 -3.75 6.12 -14.78
CA LYS A 131 -4.72 6.79 -15.66
C LYS A 131 -4.80 8.29 -15.43
N LEU A 132 -4.26 8.78 -14.30
CA LEU A 132 -4.28 10.20 -13.94
C LEU A 132 -3.47 11.06 -14.92
N GLY A 133 -2.29 10.60 -15.34
CA GLY A 133 -1.45 11.29 -16.32
C GLY A 133 -2.15 11.46 -17.66
N LYS A 134 -2.72 10.37 -18.20
CA LYS A 134 -3.44 10.35 -19.48
C LYS A 134 -4.63 11.31 -19.52
N LYS A 135 -5.39 11.43 -18.41
CA LYS A 135 -6.50 12.39 -18.30
C LYS A 135 -6.00 13.85 -18.33
N ARG A 136 -4.88 14.15 -17.67
CA ARG A 136 -4.27 15.49 -17.65
C ARG A 136 -3.78 15.91 -19.03
N THR A 137 -3.10 15.04 -19.78
CA THR A 137 -2.65 15.33 -21.15
C THR A 137 -3.83 15.58 -22.10
N LYS A 138 -4.88 14.75 -22.04
CA LYS A 138 -6.11 14.97 -22.84
C LYS A 138 -6.76 16.33 -22.54
N ARG A 139 -6.89 16.70 -21.26
CA ARG A 139 -7.43 18.02 -20.86
C ARG A 139 -6.58 19.18 -21.37
N LYS A 140 -5.24 19.10 -21.25
CA LYS A 140 -4.31 20.12 -21.79
C LYS A 140 -4.47 20.29 -23.31
N LYS A 141 -4.50 19.18 -24.06
CA LYS A 141 -4.68 19.20 -25.53
C LYS A 141 -6.02 19.83 -25.94
N LYS A 142 -7.11 19.51 -25.24
CA LYS A 142 -8.41 20.15 -25.48
C LYS A 142 -8.37 21.67 -25.22
N ARG A 143 -7.74 22.11 -24.14
CA ARG A 143 -7.62 23.54 -23.80
C ARG A 143 -6.81 24.31 -24.84
N THR A 144 -5.69 23.76 -25.31
CA THR A 144 -4.87 24.41 -26.34
C THR A 144 -5.58 24.49 -27.69
N MET A 145 -6.33 23.46 -28.09
CA MET A 145 -7.15 23.52 -29.31
C MET A 145 -8.26 24.55 -29.21
N LYS A 146 -8.94 24.66 -28.05
CA LYS A 146 -9.97 25.70 -27.84
C LYS A 146 -9.39 27.11 -28.02
N ILE A 147 -8.25 27.40 -27.37
CA ILE A 147 -7.55 28.70 -27.48
C ILE A 147 -7.20 29.03 -28.93
N ARG A 148 -6.66 28.06 -29.69
CA ARG A 148 -6.32 28.23 -31.11
C ARG A 148 -7.55 28.57 -31.97
N ASN A 149 -8.69 27.91 -31.74
CA ASN A 149 -9.90 28.17 -32.51
C ASN A 149 -10.53 29.53 -32.19
N THR A 150 -10.46 30.00 -30.93
CA THR A 150 -10.93 31.35 -30.56
C THR A 150 -10.04 32.49 -31.07
N ARG A 151 -8.78 32.24 -31.45
CA ARG A 151 -7.87 33.25 -32.03
C ARG A 151 -7.95 33.33 -33.56
N ARG A 152 -8.65 32.40 -34.20
CA ARG A 152 -8.84 32.31 -35.66
C ARG A 152 -10.20 32.85 -36.12
N ARG A 153 -11.07 33.20 -35.17
CA ARG A 153 -12.29 33.99 -35.36
C ARG A 153 -11.99 35.42 -34.94
#